data_AF-C5BWW9-F1
#
_entry.id   AF-C5BWW9-F1
#
_cell.length_a   1.000
_cell.length_b   1.000
_cell.length_c   1.000
_cell.angle_alpha   90.00
_cell.angle_beta   90.00
_cell.angle_gamma   90.00
#
_symmetry.space_group_name_H-M   'P 1'
#
loop_
_entity.id
_entity.type
_entity.pdbx_description
1 polymer ?
#
loop_
_entity_poly.entity_id
_entity_poly.type
_entity_poly.pdbx_seq_one_letter_code
_entity_poly.pdbx_strand_id
1 'polypeptide(L)'
;MSSTDQDDDVVLARLGAALGLRGEVRLTVRTDDENRLAPGTKVRTDPPAAGPLTIARLRRTGAGYVIAFAEIADRTAAEALRGVELVAEPRVDDDAWYPRELVGLEAVTPDGHVLGEVVAVEHPPAHDVLVVVEPSGAHALVPFVTALVPSVDVAAGRVVVDPPGGLFIDHPAGAADLDDDD
;
A
#
# COMPACT_ATOMS: atom_id res chain seq x y z
N MET A 1 -24.53 19.85 -7.19
CA MET A 1 -23.94 19.58 -8.52
C MET A 1 -22.52 20.12 -8.50
N SER A 2 -21.56 19.26 -8.15
CA SER A 2 -20.13 19.52 -8.34
C SER A 2 -19.58 18.31 -9.09
N SER A 3 -19.54 18.44 -10.42
CA SER A 3 -18.69 17.72 -11.37
C SER A 3 -17.23 17.78 -10.89
N THR A 4 -16.35 16.79 -10.99
CA THR A 4 -16.34 15.45 -11.58
C THR A 4 -15.23 14.72 -10.83
N ASP A 5 -15.52 13.54 -10.29
CA ASP A 5 -14.52 12.50 -9.98
C ASP A 5 -13.63 12.37 -11.22
N GLN A 6 -12.44 12.97 -11.20
CA GLN A 6 -11.51 12.87 -12.32
C GLN A 6 -10.65 11.65 -12.05
N ASP A 7 -10.88 10.62 -12.87
CA ASP A 7 -10.21 9.33 -12.96
C ASP A 7 -8.67 9.42 -12.82
N ASP A 8 -8.13 9.38 -11.60
CA ASP A 8 -6.69 9.16 -11.37
C ASP A 8 -6.38 7.65 -11.38
N ASP A 9 -6.70 7.00 -12.49
CA ASP A 9 -6.39 5.59 -12.69
C ASP A 9 -4.88 5.35 -12.68
N VAL A 10 -4.46 4.36 -11.88
CA VAL A 10 -3.04 3.98 -11.80
C VAL A 10 -2.76 2.91 -12.83
N VAL A 11 -1.72 3.14 -13.63
CA VAL A 11 -1.24 2.17 -14.61
C VAL A 11 -0.52 1.02 -13.92
N LEU A 12 -1.12 -0.17 -13.96
CA LEU A 12 -0.54 -1.38 -13.40
C LEU A 12 0.52 -1.99 -14.32
N ALA A 13 0.23 -2.02 -15.61
CA ALA A 13 1.09 -2.64 -16.61
C ALA A 13 0.70 -2.24 -18.03
N ARG A 14 1.59 -2.48 -19.00
CA ARG A 14 1.35 -2.28 -20.42
C ARG A 14 1.45 -3.57 -21.22
N LEU A 15 0.48 -3.79 -22.10
CA LEU A 15 0.41 -4.95 -22.99
C LEU A 15 1.32 -4.78 -24.22
N GLY A 16 2.07 -5.83 -24.53
CA GLY A 16 3.07 -5.88 -25.57
C GLY A 16 2.67 -6.78 -26.74
N ALA A 17 3.64 -7.50 -27.29
CA ALA A 17 3.43 -8.41 -28.42
C ALA A 17 2.64 -9.66 -28.02
N ALA A 18 1.77 -10.15 -28.91
CA ALA A 18 1.14 -11.46 -28.74
C ALA A 18 2.19 -12.59 -28.80
N LEU A 19 1.89 -13.66 -28.08
CA LEU A 19 2.71 -14.85 -27.95
C LEU A 19 1.89 -16.09 -28.31
N GLY A 20 2.46 -16.91 -29.20
CA GLY A 20 1.82 -18.15 -29.64
C GLY A 20 0.48 -17.93 -30.35
N LEU A 21 -0.43 -18.89 -30.18
CA LEU A 21 -1.75 -18.91 -30.81
C LEU A 21 -2.91 -18.87 -29.80
N ARG A 22 -2.62 -18.94 -28.49
CA ARG A 22 -3.61 -19.08 -27.41
C ARG A 22 -3.92 -17.77 -26.69
N GLY A 23 -3.80 -16.65 -27.39
CA GLY A 23 -4.13 -15.33 -26.83
C GLY A 23 -3.19 -14.82 -25.74
N GLU A 24 -2.00 -15.39 -25.58
CA GLU A 24 -1.04 -14.91 -24.58
C GLU A 24 -0.38 -13.60 -25.05
N VAL A 25 -0.06 -12.70 -24.13
CA VAL A 25 0.51 -11.37 -24.43
C VAL A 25 1.71 -11.12 -23.51
N ARG A 26 2.76 -10.48 -24.04
CA ARG A 26 3.86 -9.95 -23.20
C ARG A 26 3.36 -8.80 -22.34
N LEU A 27 3.83 -8.73 -21.12
CA LEU A 27 3.44 -7.70 -20.16
C LEU A 27 4.68 -6.97 -19.64
N THR A 28 4.62 -5.64 -19.61
CA THR A 28 5.57 -4.80 -18.89
C THR A 28 4.89 -4.25 -17.65
N VAL A 29 5.24 -4.79 -16.48
CA VAL A 29 4.66 -4.39 -15.19
C VAL A 29 5.21 -3.01 -14.79
N ARG A 30 4.33 -2.18 -14.24
CA ARG A 30 4.62 -0.82 -13.75
C ARG A 30 4.28 -0.63 -12.26
N THR A 31 3.41 -1.47 -11.72
CA THR A 31 3.12 -1.51 -10.27
C THR A 31 4.17 -2.31 -9.51
N ASP A 32 4.37 -1.93 -8.26
CA ASP A 32 5.13 -2.62 -7.22
C ASP A 32 4.31 -3.70 -6.48
N ASP A 33 2.97 -3.64 -6.52
CA ASP A 33 2.07 -4.66 -5.98
C ASP A 33 1.61 -5.66 -7.07
N GLU A 34 2.34 -6.77 -7.21
CA GLU A 34 1.99 -7.83 -8.18
C GLU A 34 0.63 -8.49 -7.89
N ASN A 35 0.07 -8.39 -6.67
CA ASN A 35 -1.23 -9.00 -6.36
C ASN A 35 -2.37 -8.33 -7.13
N ARG A 36 -2.19 -7.08 -7.55
CA ARG A 36 -3.14 -6.36 -8.42
C ARG A 36 -3.26 -7.00 -9.81
N LEU A 37 -2.32 -7.88 -10.16
CA LEU A 37 -2.31 -8.65 -11.41
C LEU A 37 -2.51 -10.15 -11.19
N ALA A 38 -3.01 -10.56 -10.02
CA ALA A 38 -3.26 -11.96 -9.70
C ALA A 38 -4.33 -12.58 -10.64
N PRO A 39 -4.24 -13.89 -10.93
CA PRO A 39 -5.32 -14.60 -11.63
C PRO A 39 -6.66 -14.47 -10.90
N GLY A 40 -7.73 -14.25 -11.66
CA GLY A 40 -9.08 -13.97 -11.16
C GLY A 40 -9.41 -12.48 -11.05
N THR A 41 -8.40 -11.59 -11.04
CA THR A 41 -8.62 -10.15 -10.97
C THR A 41 -9.17 -9.61 -12.28
N LYS A 42 -10.22 -8.78 -12.19
CA LYS A 42 -10.77 -8.03 -13.31
C LYS A 42 -10.15 -6.63 -13.33
N VAL A 43 -9.53 -6.27 -14.44
CA VAL A 43 -8.82 -5.00 -14.63
C VAL A 43 -9.50 -4.15 -15.69
N ARG A 44 -9.46 -2.83 -15.51
CA ARG A 44 -9.85 -1.87 -16.55
C ARG A 44 -8.70 -1.72 -17.55
N THR A 45 -9.02 -1.15 -18.70
CA THR A 45 -8.03 -0.88 -19.74
C THR A 45 -8.06 0.57 -20.15
N ASP A 46 -6.92 1.08 -20.61
CA ASP A 46 -6.83 2.33 -21.36
C ASP A 46 -6.25 2.02 -22.76
N PRO A 47 -7.02 2.24 -23.85
CA PRO A 47 -8.38 2.79 -23.89
C PRO A 47 -9.45 1.86 -23.28
N PRO A 48 -10.54 2.40 -22.71
CA PRO A 48 -11.63 1.61 -22.10
C PRO A 48 -12.30 0.63 -23.06
N ALA A 49 -12.27 0.91 -24.36
CA ALA A 49 -12.86 0.04 -25.39
C ALA A 49 -12.15 -1.32 -25.54
N ALA A 50 -10.95 -1.49 -25.00
CA ALA A 50 -10.19 -2.74 -25.06
C ALA A 50 -10.53 -3.74 -23.95
N GLY A 51 -11.37 -3.34 -22.98
CA GLY A 51 -11.67 -4.10 -21.78
C GLY A 51 -13.08 -3.82 -21.25
N PRO A 52 -13.39 -4.23 -20.01
CA PRO A 52 -12.50 -4.80 -19.00
C PRO A 52 -12.04 -6.23 -19.35
N LEU A 53 -10.91 -6.65 -18.76
CA LEU A 53 -10.33 -7.97 -18.96
C LEU A 53 -10.16 -8.70 -17.63
N THR A 54 -10.33 -10.02 -17.64
CA THR A 54 -10.16 -10.88 -16.46
C THR A 54 -8.88 -11.67 -16.61
N ILE A 55 -7.94 -11.51 -15.67
CA ILE A 55 -6.65 -12.20 -15.71
C ILE A 55 -6.88 -13.69 -15.48
N ALA A 56 -6.69 -14.52 -16.51
CA ALA A 56 -6.78 -15.96 -16.38
C ALA A 56 -5.46 -16.55 -15.88
N ARG A 57 -4.33 -15.95 -16.28
CA ARG A 57 -3.00 -16.46 -15.96
C ARG A 57 -1.94 -15.38 -16.05
N LEU A 58 -1.05 -15.31 -15.07
CA LEU A 58 0.19 -14.51 -15.11
C LEU A 58 1.39 -15.43 -14.89
N ARG A 59 2.45 -15.29 -15.68
CA ARG A 59 3.70 -16.05 -15.53
C ARG A 59 4.90 -15.14 -15.75
N ARG A 60 5.90 -15.26 -14.89
CA ARG A 60 7.24 -14.72 -15.13
C ARG A 60 8.04 -15.66 -16.02
N THR A 61 8.79 -15.10 -16.94
CA THR A 61 9.69 -15.80 -17.86
C THR A 61 11.06 -15.12 -17.85
N GLY A 62 12.08 -15.74 -18.44
CA GLY A 62 13.41 -15.12 -18.56
C GLY A 62 13.43 -13.81 -19.36
N ALA A 63 12.38 -13.54 -20.16
CA ALA A 63 12.25 -12.33 -20.98
C ALA A 63 11.22 -11.32 -20.45
N GLY A 64 10.72 -11.49 -19.21
CA GLY A 64 9.69 -10.65 -18.60
C GLY A 64 8.40 -11.42 -18.30
N TYR A 65 7.26 -10.74 -18.29
CA TYR A 65 5.97 -11.33 -17.90
C TYR A 65 5.13 -11.72 -19.12
N VAL A 66 4.35 -12.79 -18.96
CA VAL A 66 3.36 -13.26 -19.94
C VAL A 66 2.01 -13.41 -19.25
N ILE A 67 1.01 -12.74 -19.80
CA ILE A 67 -0.35 -12.72 -19.29
C ILE A 67 -1.31 -13.39 -20.29
N ALA A 68 -2.37 -13.97 -19.76
CA ALA A 68 -3.52 -14.47 -20.51
C ALA A 68 -4.80 -13.98 -19.85
N PHE A 69 -5.78 -13.63 -20.66
CA PHE A 69 -7.08 -13.15 -20.22
C PHE A 69 -8.18 -14.15 -20.58
N ALA A 70 -9.26 -14.20 -19.80
CA ALA A 70 -10.38 -15.10 -20.07
C ALA A 70 -11.09 -14.75 -21.39
N GLU A 71 -11.09 -13.48 -21.75
CA GLU A 71 -11.76 -12.90 -22.93
C GLU A 71 -10.92 -13.04 -24.21
N ILE A 72 -9.64 -13.39 -24.10
CA ILE A 72 -8.67 -13.36 -25.19
C ILE A 72 -8.14 -14.77 -25.45
N ALA A 73 -8.79 -15.49 -26.36
CA ALA A 73 -8.50 -16.90 -26.63
C ALA A 73 -7.56 -17.13 -27.83
N ASP A 74 -7.34 -16.12 -28.68
CA ASP A 74 -6.60 -16.26 -29.93
C ASP A 74 -5.58 -15.16 -30.16
N ARG A 75 -4.67 -15.42 -31.10
CA ARG A 75 -3.57 -14.50 -31.45
C ARG A 75 -4.08 -13.15 -31.99
N THR A 76 -5.15 -13.14 -32.77
CA THR A 76 -5.65 -11.92 -33.42
C THR A 76 -6.16 -10.94 -32.36
N ALA A 77 -6.94 -11.43 -31.41
CA ALA A 77 -7.41 -10.65 -30.27
C ALA A 77 -6.24 -10.17 -29.39
N ALA A 78 -5.24 -11.02 -29.16
CA ALA A 78 -4.03 -10.66 -28.42
C ALA A 78 -3.19 -9.57 -29.10
N GLU A 79 -3.03 -9.59 -30.43
CA GLU A 79 -2.31 -8.55 -31.16
C GLU A 79 -3.06 -7.21 -31.12
N ALA A 80 -4.40 -7.24 -31.09
CA ALA A 80 -5.22 -6.03 -30.98
C ALA A 80 -5.04 -5.31 -29.63
N LEU A 81 -4.59 -6.03 -28.59
CA LEU A 81 -4.29 -5.45 -27.28
C LEU A 81 -2.91 -4.80 -27.19
N ARG A 82 -2.09 -4.84 -28.25
CA ARG A 82 -0.74 -4.28 -28.22
C ARG A 82 -0.79 -2.78 -27.91
N GLY A 83 -0.11 -2.40 -26.84
CA GLY A 83 0.03 -1.02 -26.40
C GLY A 83 -1.03 -0.58 -25.40
N VAL A 84 -2.11 -1.36 -25.21
CA VAL A 84 -3.16 -1.12 -24.21
C VAL A 84 -2.56 -1.18 -22.81
N GLU A 85 -3.01 -0.30 -21.94
CA GLU A 85 -2.60 -0.25 -20.54
C GLU A 85 -3.65 -0.94 -19.67
N LEU A 86 -3.20 -1.70 -18.68
CA LEU A 86 -4.04 -2.23 -17.62
C LEU A 86 -4.05 -1.20 -16.50
N VAL A 87 -5.24 -0.73 -16.15
CA VAL A 87 -5.44 0.32 -15.16
C VAL A 87 -6.40 -0.15 -14.09
N ALA A 88 -6.27 0.45 -12.92
CA ALA A 88 -7.19 0.25 -11.81
C ALA A 88 -7.23 1.52 -10.96
N GLU A 89 -8.27 1.60 -10.13
CA GLU A 89 -8.42 2.69 -9.16
C GLU A 89 -7.17 2.78 -8.29
N PRO A 90 -6.73 3.98 -7.91
CA PRO A 90 -5.64 4.13 -6.97
C PRO A 90 -6.03 3.39 -5.70
N ARG A 91 -5.13 2.55 -5.19
CA ARG A 91 -5.32 1.98 -3.87
C ARG A 91 -5.02 3.12 -2.89
N VAL A 92 -6.08 3.73 -2.38
CA VAL A 92 -5.98 4.39 -1.09
C VAL A 92 -5.89 3.20 -0.14
N ASP A 93 -4.73 2.94 0.46
CA ASP A 93 -4.77 2.08 1.64
C ASP A 93 -5.75 2.81 2.58
N ASP A 94 -6.76 2.11 3.07
CA ASP A 94 -7.73 2.71 4.00
C ASP A 94 -7.03 3.24 5.27
N ASP A 95 -5.76 2.85 5.46
CA ASP A 95 -4.79 3.29 6.48
C ASP A 95 -3.76 4.33 5.96
N ALA A 96 -4.01 5.01 4.84
CA ALA A 96 -3.13 6.06 4.32
C ALA A 96 -3.58 7.43 4.83
N TRP A 97 -2.98 7.90 5.91
CA TRP A 97 -3.25 9.24 6.46
C TRP A 97 -2.33 10.28 5.82
N TYR A 98 -2.88 11.46 5.52
CA TYR A 98 -2.00 12.58 5.17
C TYR A 98 -1.22 13.03 6.42
N PRO A 99 0.07 13.42 6.31
CA PRO A 99 0.84 13.91 7.46
C PRO A 99 0.15 15.01 8.28
N ARG A 100 -0.60 15.90 7.59
CA ARG A 100 -1.40 16.98 8.21
C ARG A 100 -2.55 16.49 9.09
N GLU A 101 -2.96 15.24 8.94
CA GLU A 101 -4.03 14.59 9.72
C GLU A 101 -3.47 13.88 10.95
N LEU A 102 -2.16 13.60 10.96
CA LEU A 102 -1.45 12.94 12.06
C LEU A 102 -0.83 13.93 13.04
N VAL A 103 -0.38 15.09 12.57
CA VAL A 103 0.16 16.14 13.44
C VAL A 103 -0.95 16.68 14.36
N GLY A 104 -0.67 16.73 15.66
CA GLY A 104 -1.59 17.14 16.71
C GLY A 104 -2.36 15.99 17.36
N LEU A 105 -2.18 14.74 16.90
CA LEU A 105 -2.80 13.59 17.55
C LEU A 105 -2.07 13.24 18.85
N GLU A 106 -2.84 12.89 19.88
CA GLU A 106 -2.34 12.38 21.16
C GLU A 106 -1.88 10.93 20.98
N ALA A 107 -0.60 10.67 21.22
CA ALA A 107 -0.03 9.33 21.20
C ALA A 107 -0.30 8.63 22.53
N VAL A 108 -0.94 7.46 22.48
CA VAL A 108 -1.33 6.68 23.66
C VAL A 108 -0.94 5.22 23.53
N THR A 109 -0.68 4.53 24.64
CA THR A 109 -0.50 3.07 24.66
C THR A 109 -1.83 2.35 24.45
N PRO A 110 -1.83 1.03 24.14
CA PRO A 110 -3.06 0.23 24.09
C PRO A 110 -3.89 0.26 25.38
N ASP A 111 -3.21 0.43 26.52
CA ASP A 111 -3.83 0.58 27.85
C ASP A 111 -4.35 2.01 28.13
N GLY A 112 -4.18 2.93 27.19
CA GLY A 112 -4.65 4.32 27.26
C GLY A 112 -3.73 5.28 28.01
N HIS A 113 -2.46 4.91 28.25
CA HIS A 113 -1.47 5.81 28.85
C HIS A 113 -0.99 6.84 27.82
N VAL A 114 -0.94 8.12 28.17
CA VAL A 114 -0.48 9.17 27.25
C VAL A 114 1.05 9.15 27.16
N LEU A 115 1.55 8.99 25.96
CA LEU A 115 2.97 9.03 25.62
C LEU A 115 3.43 10.42 25.17
N GLY A 116 2.53 11.21 24.57
CA GLY A 116 2.85 12.54 24.08
C GLY A 116 1.95 13.01 22.94
N GLU A 117 2.45 13.93 22.13
CA GLU A 117 1.75 14.47 20.95
C GLU A 117 2.61 14.30 19.70
N VAL A 118 1.99 13.91 18.59
CA VAL A 118 2.67 13.86 17.28
C VAL A 118 2.87 15.27 16.76
N VAL A 119 4.12 15.70 16.59
CA VAL A 119 4.46 17.06 16.12
C VAL A 119 4.91 17.11 14.66
N ALA A 120 5.35 15.97 14.11
CA ALA A 120 5.80 15.87 12.73
C ALA A 120 5.74 14.43 12.22
N VAL A 121 5.78 14.30 10.89
CA VAL A 121 6.00 13.03 10.20
C VAL A 121 7.21 13.21 9.28
N GLU A 122 8.27 12.44 9.53
CA GLU A 122 9.47 12.37 8.69
C GLU A 122 9.36 11.23 7.69
N HIS A 123 9.92 11.42 6.49
CA HIS A 123 9.81 10.45 5.39
C HIS A 123 11.21 9.94 4.97
N PRO A 124 11.92 9.18 5.82
CA PRO A 124 13.18 8.58 5.44
C PRO A 124 12.97 7.44 4.42
N PRO A 125 14.03 6.96 3.73
CA PRO A 125 13.88 5.98 2.63
C PRO A 125 13.30 4.60 3.00
N ALA A 126 13.19 4.27 4.28
CA ALA A 126 12.74 2.95 4.74
C ALA A 126 11.25 2.94 5.10
N HIS A 127 10.86 3.71 6.12
CA HIS A 127 9.49 3.84 6.61
C HIS A 127 9.28 5.27 7.10
N ASP A 128 8.07 5.80 6.96
CA ASP A 128 7.71 7.07 7.60
C ASP A 128 7.88 6.95 9.12
N VAL A 129 8.20 8.08 9.77
CA VAL A 129 8.50 8.14 11.21
C VAL A 129 7.67 9.25 11.84
N LEU A 130 6.88 8.91 12.85
CA LEU A 130 6.21 9.89 13.70
C LEU A 130 7.22 10.47 14.69
N VAL A 131 7.25 11.79 14.79
CA VAL A 131 7.97 12.51 15.85
C VAL A 131 6.98 12.80 16.96
N VAL A 132 7.15 12.14 18.10
CA VAL A 132 6.30 12.33 19.28
C VAL A 132 7.05 13.14 20.31
N VAL A 133 6.45 14.22 20.80
CA VAL A 133 6.97 14.98 21.94
C VAL A 133 6.32 14.47 23.21
N GLU A 134 7.15 13.92 24.09
CA GLU A 134 6.75 13.43 25.42
C GLU A 134 6.37 14.60 26.35
N PRO A 135 5.60 14.37 27.42
CA PRO A 135 5.27 15.42 28.40
C PRO A 135 6.48 16.13 29.00
N SER A 136 7.62 15.45 29.13
CA SER A 136 8.90 16.06 29.55
C SER A 136 9.53 16.99 28.51
N GLY A 137 9.06 16.97 27.26
CA GLY A 137 9.66 17.64 26.12
C GLY A 137 10.71 16.82 25.38
N ALA A 138 10.94 15.56 25.79
CA ALA A 138 11.76 14.62 25.03
C ALA A 138 11.09 14.27 23.68
N HIS A 139 11.90 13.92 22.68
CA HIS A 139 11.40 13.51 21.37
C HIS A 139 11.63 12.01 21.18
N ALA A 140 10.57 11.29 20.84
CA ALA A 140 10.61 9.89 20.43
C ALA A 140 10.34 9.77 18.91
N LEU A 141 11.10 8.90 18.25
CA LEU A 141 10.94 8.59 16.83
C LEU A 141 10.27 7.23 16.70
N VAL A 142 9.03 7.21 16.23
CA VAL A 142 8.22 5.99 16.13
C VAL A 142 8.04 5.64 14.66
N PRO A 143 8.65 4.53 14.16
CA PRO A 143 8.38 4.05 12.82
C PRO A 143 6.88 3.81 12.61
N PHE A 144 6.32 4.39 11.54
CA PHE A 144 4.89 4.37 11.26
C PHE A 144 4.52 3.07 10.52
N VAL A 145 4.56 1.98 11.26
CA VAL A 145 4.25 0.63 10.80
C VAL A 145 3.21 0.00 11.73
N THR A 146 2.34 -0.85 11.20
CA THR A 146 1.23 -1.47 11.95
C THR A 146 1.69 -2.19 13.23
N ALA A 147 2.92 -2.71 13.26
CA ALA A 147 3.48 -3.37 14.44
C ALA A 147 3.70 -2.42 15.63
N LEU A 148 3.95 -1.13 15.38
CA LEU A 148 4.16 -0.12 16.42
C LEU A 148 3.00 0.85 16.53
N VAL A 149 2.27 1.07 15.44
CA VAL A 149 1.12 1.96 15.38
C VAL A 149 -0.08 1.18 14.85
N PRO A 150 -0.71 0.34 15.70
CA PRO A 150 -1.78 -0.55 15.29
C PRO A 150 -3.10 0.16 14.96
N SER A 151 -3.28 1.41 15.39
CA SER A 151 -4.52 2.15 15.16
C SER A 151 -4.31 3.67 15.19
N VAL A 152 -5.00 4.37 14.29
CA VAL A 152 -5.11 5.83 14.27
C VAL A 152 -6.60 6.19 14.25
N ASP A 153 -7.03 7.02 15.19
CA ASP A 153 -8.37 7.58 15.25
C ASP A 153 -8.31 9.11 15.13
N VAL A 154 -8.33 9.59 13.88
CA VAL A 154 -8.30 11.02 13.56
C VAL A 154 -9.53 11.74 14.11
N ALA A 155 -10.69 11.06 14.17
CA ALA A 155 -11.92 11.66 14.68
C ALA A 155 -11.87 11.88 16.20
N ALA A 156 -11.25 10.96 16.94
CA ALA A 156 -10.98 11.09 18.36
C ALA A 156 -9.70 11.87 18.68
N GLY A 157 -8.89 12.22 17.68
CA GLY A 157 -7.64 12.97 17.85
C GLY A 157 -6.51 12.15 18.46
N ARG A 158 -6.45 10.83 18.20
CA ARG A 158 -5.54 9.90 18.89
C ARG A 158 -4.84 8.94 17.95
N VAL A 159 -3.64 8.53 18.34
CA VAL A 159 -2.89 7.43 17.73
C VAL A 159 -2.47 6.44 18.81
N VAL A 160 -2.76 5.16 18.59
CA VAL A 160 -2.33 4.09 19.49
C VAL A 160 -0.94 3.65 19.07
N VAL A 161 0.01 3.72 20.00
CA VAL A 161 1.40 3.30 19.82
C VAL A 161 1.68 2.16 20.79
N ASP A 162 2.15 1.03 20.27
CA ASP A 162 2.59 -0.14 21.04
C ASP A 162 4.12 -0.29 20.91
N PRO A 163 4.89 0.53 21.64
CA PRO A 163 6.33 0.58 21.46
C PRO A 163 7.04 -0.51 22.27
N PRO A 164 8.15 -1.08 21.77
CA PRO A 164 9.04 -1.84 22.62
C PRO A 164 9.57 -0.95 23.74
N GLY A 165 9.83 -1.56 24.89
CA GLY A 165 10.32 -0.86 26.06
C GLY A 165 11.60 -0.04 25.79
N GLY A 166 11.64 1.19 26.33
CA GLY A 166 12.79 2.09 26.18
C GLY A 166 12.78 2.97 24.92
N LEU A 167 11.72 2.91 24.10
CA LEU A 167 11.53 3.86 22.99
C LEU A 167 11.12 5.26 23.48
N PHE A 168 10.41 5.31 24.61
CA PHE A 168 9.98 6.54 25.28
C PHE A 168 10.74 6.68 26.60
N ILE A 169 11.19 7.90 26.92
CA ILE A 169 11.96 8.18 28.14
C ILE A 169 11.03 8.21 29.36
N ASP A 170 9.86 8.81 29.22
CA ASP A 170 8.85 8.97 30.27
C ASP A 170 8.02 7.68 30.46
N HIS A 171 8.08 6.78 29.49
CA HIS A 171 7.50 5.45 29.54
C HIS A 171 8.58 4.36 29.39
N PRO A 172 9.44 4.17 30.43
CA PRO A 172 10.45 3.12 30.41
C PRO A 172 9.76 1.75 30.39
N ALA A 173 10.42 0.78 29.75
CA ALA A 173 9.94 -0.59 29.63
C ALA A 173 9.27 -1.08 30.93
N GLY A 174 7.97 -1.38 30.88
CA GLY A 174 7.38 -2.30 31.85
C GLY A 174 8.12 -3.62 31.70
N ALA A 175 8.64 -4.15 32.82
CA ALA A 175 9.37 -5.42 32.84
C ALA A 175 8.53 -6.54 32.21
N ALA A 176 8.72 -6.79 30.91
CA ALA A 176 8.28 -8.00 30.27
C ALA A 176 9.36 -9.05 30.55
N ASP A 177 9.08 -9.86 31.57
CA ASP A 177 9.54 -11.24 31.74
C ASP A 177 10.86 -11.58 31.04
N LEU A 178 11.96 -11.31 31.75
CA LEU A 178 13.09 -12.21 31.67
C LEU A 178 12.65 -13.50 32.37
N ASP A 179 11.99 -14.38 31.61
CA ASP A 179 12.03 -15.80 31.91
C ASP A 179 13.52 -16.20 31.81
N ASP A 180 14.23 -16.12 32.94
CA ASP A 180 15.44 -16.88 33.21
C ASP A 180 15.04 -18.37 33.16
N ASP A 181 15.05 -18.93 31.95
CA ASP A 181 15.10 -20.38 31.75
C ASP A 181 16.57 -20.83 31.95
N ASP A 182 16.80 -21.36 33.16
CA ASP A 182 17.88 -22.25 33.67
C ASP A 182 19.29 -21.68 33.96
#